data_AF-A0A0F9FI77-F1
#
_entry.id   AF-A0A0F9FI77-F1
#
_cell.length_a   1.000
_cell.length_b   1.000
_cell.length_c   1.000
_cell.angle_alpha   90.00
_cell.angle_beta   90.00
_cell.angle_gamma   90.00
#
_symmetry.space_group_name_H-M   'P 1'
#
loop_
_entity.id
_entity.type
_entity.pdbx_description
1 polymer ?
#
loop_
_entity_poly.entity_id
_entity_poly.type
_entity_poly.pdbx_seq_one_letter_code
_entity_poly.pdbx_strand_id
1 'polypeptide(L)'
;MDKDTTYQGWTNYETWCVKLWLDNDQGTQELASEICKSPEYDSHYQSGLALREIFPEVYTSVQTALDSEGPASDLMRSALDATNWTEIAKNIKQCVPRDCSTTRANRFETARENYQRIKKLLEQFKDEETQPSSDHFTEWNLEETDPLPDVWEKGANNG
;
A
#
# COMPACT_ATOMS: atom_id res chain seq x y z
N MET A 1 -11.98 16.69 -29.88
CA MET A 1 -12.58 17.07 -28.59
C MET A 1 -11.61 16.58 -27.54
N ASP A 2 -10.93 17.49 -26.85
CA ASP A 2 -10.09 17.11 -25.71
C ASP A 2 -11.02 16.68 -24.59
N LYS A 3 -10.92 15.41 -24.19
CA LYS A 3 -11.70 14.87 -23.09
C LYS A 3 -11.07 15.43 -21.82
N ASP A 4 -11.84 16.20 -21.05
CA ASP A 4 -11.43 16.60 -19.72
C ASP A 4 -11.31 15.34 -18.85
N THR A 5 -10.08 15.04 -18.43
CA THR A 5 -9.78 13.90 -17.56
C THR A 5 -9.69 14.31 -16.11
N THR A 6 -9.71 15.62 -15.80
CA THR A 6 -9.46 16.10 -14.45
C THR A 6 -10.47 15.54 -13.46
N TYR A 7 -9.98 15.25 -12.25
CA TYR A 7 -10.80 14.61 -11.23
C TYR A 7 -10.43 15.13 -9.85
N GLN A 8 -11.38 15.77 -9.17
CA GLN A 8 -11.22 16.33 -7.82
C GLN A 8 -9.95 17.20 -7.67
N GLY A 9 -9.61 17.99 -8.70
CA GLY A 9 -8.43 18.87 -8.69
C GLY A 9 -7.11 18.21 -9.08
N TRP A 10 -7.12 16.92 -9.43
CA TRP A 10 -5.99 16.17 -10.00
C TRP A 10 -6.11 16.05 -11.51
N THR A 11 -4.99 15.83 -12.19
CA THR A 11 -4.96 15.71 -13.66
C THR A 11 -5.83 14.58 -14.22
N ASN A 12 -5.99 13.48 -13.46
CA ASN A 12 -6.87 12.37 -13.76
C ASN A 12 -7.30 11.58 -12.53
N TYR A 13 -8.20 10.63 -12.73
CA TYR A 13 -8.73 9.76 -11.68
C TYR A 13 -7.65 8.87 -11.07
N GLU A 14 -6.77 8.29 -11.88
CA GLU A 14 -5.70 7.39 -11.44
C GLU A 14 -4.76 8.11 -10.47
N THR A 15 -4.40 9.36 -10.78
CA THR A 15 -3.56 10.20 -9.93
C THR A 15 -4.23 10.50 -8.58
N TRP A 16 -5.51 10.87 -8.59
CA TRP A 16 -6.26 11.06 -7.35
C TRP A 16 -6.36 9.77 -6.52
N CYS A 17 -6.67 8.65 -7.17
CA CYS A 17 -6.86 7.35 -6.52
C CYS A 17 -5.57 6.89 -5.84
N VAL A 18 -4.44 6.93 -6.55
CA VAL A 18 -3.12 6.57 -5.98
C VAL A 18 -2.78 7.50 -4.81
N LYS A 19 -2.99 8.81 -4.93
CA LYS A 19 -2.74 9.73 -3.81
C LYS A 19 -3.60 9.38 -2.59
N LEU A 20 -4.88 9.08 -2.81
CA LEU A 20 -5.80 8.71 -1.74
C LEU A 20 -5.29 7.47 -0.99
N TRP A 21 -4.85 6.44 -1.71
CA TRP A 21 -4.31 5.23 -1.10
C TRP A 21 -3.01 5.51 -0.34
N LEU A 22 -2.10 6.29 -0.91
CA LEU A 22 -0.85 6.70 -0.24
C LEU A 22 -1.09 7.45 1.08
N ASP A 23 -2.22 8.13 1.24
CA ASP A 23 -2.62 8.83 2.48
C ASP A 23 -3.45 7.98 3.43
N ASN A 24 -3.93 6.81 2.99
CA ASN A 24 -4.95 6.05 3.72
C ASN A 24 -4.42 5.45 5.03
N ASP A 25 -3.12 5.17 5.11
CA ASP A 25 -2.47 4.71 6.33
C ASP A 25 -1.19 5.51 6.63
N GLN A 26 -0.88 5.62 7.93
CA GLN A 26 0.23 6.43 8.40
C GLN A 26 1.59 5.91 7.89
N GLY A 27 1.78 4.59 7.80
CA GLY A 27 3.05 4.01 7.40
C GLY A 27 3.39 4.32 5.95
N THR A 28 2.42 4.15 5.05
CA THR A 28 2.57 4.49 3.63
C THR A 28 2.76 5.99 3.43
N GLN A 29 2.02 6.83 4.18
CA GLN A 29 2.18 8.27 4.10
C GLN A 29 3.59 8.72 4.53
N GLU A 30 4.10 8.17 5.63
CA GLU A 30 5.44 8.47 6.14
C GLU A 30 6.50 8.03 5.14
N LEU A 31 6.41 6.80 4.60
CA LEU A 31 7.31 6.30 3.57
C LEU A 31 7.31 7.18 2.31
N ALA A 32 6.12 7.52 1.80
CA ALA A 32 6.00 8.39 0.63
C ALA A 32 6.58 9.79 0.88
N SER A 33 6.40 10.31 2.10
CA SER A 33 7.02 11.56 2.55
C SER A 33 8.53 11.45 2.65
N GLU A 34 9.08 10.34 3.16
CA GLU A 34 10.51 10.10 3.23
C GLU A 34 11.16 10.04 1.85
N ILE A 35 10.57 9.27 0.92
CA ILE A 35 11.00 9.22 -0.48
C ILE A 35 10.96 10.61 -1.10
N CYS A 36 9.85 11.33 -0.92
CA CYS A 36 9.73 12.68 -1.46
C CYS A 36 10.61 13.71 -0.77
N LYS A 37 11.18 13.46 0.41
CA LYS A 37 12.05 14.43 1.11
C LYS A 37 13.51 14.00 1.13
N SER A 38 13.82 12.82 0.61
CA SER A 38 15.18 12.31 0.50
C SER A 38 16.02 13.23 -0.41
N PRO A 39 17.25 13.59 0.01
CA PRO A 39 18.18 14.32 -0.84
C PRO A 39 18.68 13.49 -2.02
N GLU A 40 18.39 12.18 -2.08
CA GLU A 40 18.67 11.34 -3.24
C GLU A 40 17.79 11.70 -4.46
N TYR A 41 16.60 12.24 -4.20
CA TYR A 41 15.61 12.57 -5.21
C TYR A 41 15.40 14.09 -5.29
N ASP A 42 16.33 14.76 -5.97
CA ASP A 42 16.41 16.22 -6.05
C ASP A 42 15.22 16.88 -6.77
N SER A 43 14.52 16.14 -7.65
CA SER A 43 13.38 16.66 -8.41
C SER A 43 12.04 16.00 -8.01
N HIS A 44 10.92 16.66 -8.33
CA HIS A 44 9.59 16.03 -8.19
C HIS A 44 9.48 14.79 -9.08
N TYR A 45 10.12 14.81 -10.25
CA TYR A 45 10.12 13.72 -11.20
C TYR A 45 10.79 12.47 -10.64
N GLN A 46 12.01 12.61 -10.10
CA GLN A 46 12.74 11.50 -9.47
C GLN A 46 11.98 10.92 -8.28
N SER A 47 11.44 11.77 -7.40
CA SER A 47 10.60 11.29 -6.30
C SER A 47 9.36 10.55 -6.81
N GLY A 48 8.74 11.02 -7.89
CA GLY A 48 7.61 10.36 -8.53
C GLY A 48 7.97 8.98 -9.09
N LEU A 49 9.13 8.84 -9.73
CA LEU A 49 9.62 7.53 -10.18
C LEU A 49 9.83 6.56 -9.02
N ALA A 50 10.48 7.02 -7.94
CA ALA A 50 10.67 6.20 -6.76
C ALA A 50 9.34 5.77 -6.10
N LEU A 51 8.35 6.67 -6.06
CA LEU A 51 7.00 6.31 -5.60
C LEU A 51 6.35 5.26 -6.49
N ARG A 52 6.49 5.37 -7.81
CA ARG A 52 5.95 4.40 -8.77
C ARG A 52 6.55 3.01 -8.55
N GLU A 53 7.86 2.95 -8.31
CA GLU A 53 8.59 1.69 -8.11
C GLU A 53 8.20 1.01 -6.80
N ILE A 54 8.07 1.77 -5.71
CA ILE A 54 7.75 1.20 -4.39
C ILE A 54 6.26 0.86 -4.23
N PHE A 55 5.37 1.50 -5.00
CA PHE A 55 3.92 1.37 -4.78
C PHE A 55 3.42 -0.08 -4.87
N PRO A 56 3.81 -0.90 -5.86
CA PRO A 56 3.47 -2.32 -5.87
C PRO A 56 4.00 -3.09 -4.66
N GLU A 57 5.19 -2.76 -4.16
CA GLU A 57 5.78 -3.42 -3.00
C GLU A 57 5.00 -3.13 -1.71
N VAL A 58 4.50 -1.90 -1.56
CA VAL A 58 3.68 -1.48 -0.41
C VAL A 58 2.29 -2.13 -0.48
N TYR A 59 1.73 -2.28 -1.67
CA TYR A 59 0.40 -2.85 -1.87
C TYR A 59 0.48 -4.22 -2.55
N THR A 60 0.59 -5.29 -1.74
CA THR A 60 0.69 -6.68 -2.25
C THR A 60 -0.38 -7.07 -3.26
N SER A 61 -1.59 -6.50 -3.17
CA SER A 61 -2.66 -6.71 -4.15
C SER A 61 -2.31 -6.15 -5.53
N VAL A 62 -1.62 -5.00 -5.59
CA VAL A 62 -1.12 -4.39 -6.82
C VAL A 62 -0.01 -5.27 -7.40
N GLN A 63 0.96 -5.69 -6.58
CA GLN A 63 2.01 -6.61 -7.03
C GLN A 63 1.43 -7.92 -7.59
N THR A 64 0.48 -8.51 -6.88
CA THR A 64 -0.21 -9.73 -7.32
C THR A 64 -0.93 -9.53 -8.65
N ALA A 65 -1.60 -8.38 -8.85
CA ALA A 65 -2.22 -8.05 -10.12
C ALA A 65 -1.19 -7.88 -11.25
N LEU A 66 -0.03 -7.26 -10.97
CA LEU A 66 1.05 -7.08 -11.94
C LEU A 66 1.74 -8.40 -12.32
N ASP A 67 1.88 -9.33 -11.38
CA ASP A 67 2.48 -10.64 -11.61
C ASP A 67 1.52 -11.64 -12.27
N SER A 68 0.22 -11.33 -12.28
CA SER A 68 -0.77 -12.16 -12.95
C SER A 68 -0.63 -12.13 -14.47
N GLU A 69 -0.93 -13.26 -15.10
CA GLU A 69 -1.13 -13.31 -16.55
C GLU A 69 -2.56 -12.88 -16.91
N GLY A 70 -2.71 -12.12 -18.00
CA GLY A 70 -4.00 -11.76 -18.57
C GLY A 70 -4.49 -10.35 -18.27
N PRO A 71 -5.78 -10.06 -18.51
CA PRO A 71 -6.29 -8.69 -18.60
C PRO A 71 -6.13 -7.85 -17.32
N ALA A 72 -6.07 -8.48 -16.15
CA ALA A 72 -5.87 -7.79 -14.89
C ALA A 72 -4.51 -7.08 -14.83
N SER A 73 -3.44 -7.73 -15.29
CA SER A 73 -2.11 -7.11 -15.29
C SER A 73 -1.98 -6.02 -16.35
N ASP A 74 -2.59 -6.19 -17.51
CA ASP A 74 -2.63 -5.17 -18.56
C ASP A 74 -3.38 -3.90 -18.09
N LEU A 75 -4.54 -4.06 -17.46
CA LEU A 75 -5.31 -2.95 -16.91
C LEU A 75 -4.58 -2.26 -15.76
N MET A 76 -3.97 -3.04 -14.86
CA MET A 76 -3.20 -2.48 -13.73
C MET A 76 -1.99 -1.70 -14.23
N ARG A 77 -1.21 -2.25 -15.17
CA ARG A 77 -0.08 -1.53 -15.79
C ARG A 77 -0.55 -0.25 -16.46
N SER A 78 -1.63 -0.32 -17.24
CA SER A 78 -2.19 0.85 -17.92
C SER A 78 -2.61 1.95 -16.94
N ALA A 79 -3.21 1.60 -15.81
CA ALA A 79 -3.63 2.57 -14.80
C ALA A 79 -2.43 3.22 -14.08
N LEU A 80 -1.42 2.41 -13.72
CA LEU A 80 -0.19 2.91 -13.09
C LEU A 80 0.64 3.78 -14.04
N ASP A 81 0.65 3.47 -15.35
CA ASP A 81 1.29 4.28 -16.38
C ASP A 81 0.56 5.61 -16.62
N ALA A 82 -0.77 5.62 -16.52
CA ALA A 82 -1.57 6.85 -16.63
C ALA A 82 -1.46 7.77 -15.40
N THR A 83 -0.97 7.25 -14.27
CA THR A 83 -0.83 8.01 -13.02
C THR A 83 0.26 9.07 -13.15
N ASN A 84 -0.04 10.32 -12.77
CA ASN A 84 0.93 11.41 -12.74
C ASN A 84 1.72 11.42 -11.43
N TRP A 85 2.70 10.52 -11.33
CA TRP A 85 3.53 10.37 -10.14
C TRP A 85 4.31 11.63 -9.76
N THR A 86 4.67 12.47 -10.74
CA THR A 86 5.36 13.74 -10.48
C THR A 86 4.47 14.74 -9.76
N GLU A 87 3.18 14.78 -10.10
CA GLU A 87 2.18 15.63 -9.44
C GLU A 87 1.94 15.19 -8.00
N ILE A 88 1.86 13.88 -7.75
CA ILE A 88 1.79 13.30 -6.40
C ILE A 88 3.00 13.73 -5.57
N ALA A 89 4.22 13.51 -6.09
CA ALA A 89 5.44 13.88 -5.40
C ALA A 89 5.53 15.39 -5.12
N LYS A 90 5.09 16.22 -6.06
CA LYS A 90 4.98 17.67 -5.89
C LYS A 90 4.01 18.03 -4.77
N ASN A 91 2.84 17.42 -4.72
CA ASN A 91 1.86 17.64 -3.66
C ASN A 91 2.46 17.30 -2.28
N ILE A 92 3.15 16.17 -2.16
CA ILE A 92 3.79 15.72 -0.92
C ILE A 92 4.93 16.66 -0.49
N LYS A 93 5.81 17.08 -1.43
CA LYS A 93 6.90 18.05 -1.15
C LYS A 93 6.35 19.42 -0.72
N GLN A 94 5.18 19.84 -1.23
CA GLN A 94 4.58 21.14 -0.92
C GLN A 94 3.85 21.19 0.43
N CYS A 95 3.48 20.06 1.03
CA CYS A 95 2.88 19.96 2.37
C CYS A 95 3.86 20.26 3.54
N VAL A 96 4.92 21.04 3.29
CA VAL A 96 5.78 21.59 4.33
C VAL A 96 5.21 22.95 4.76
N PRO A 97 4.84 23.15 6.03
CA PRO A 97 4.61 24.51 6.52
C PRO A 97 5.89 25.30 6.28
N ARG A 98 5.80 26.36 5.47
CA ARG A 98 6.80 27.43 5.52
C ARG A 98 6.74 27.94 6.96
N ASP A 99 7.77 27.62 7.73
CA ASP A 99 8.02 27.94 9.15
C ASP A 99 7.86 26.76 10.13
N CYS A 100 8.93 25.95 10.26
CA CYS A 100 9.25 25.28 11.54
C CYS A 100 10.77 25.04 11.66
N SER A 101 11.54 26.11 11.91
CA SER A 101 12.99 26.07 12.11
C SER A 101 13.45 25.41 13.42
N THR A 102 12.64 24.61 14.12
CA THR A 102 13.01 24.13 15.48
C THR A 102 12.69 22.65 15.76
N THR A 103 12.59 21.77 14.77
CA THR A 103 12.46 20.31 15.08
C THR A 103 13.15 19.39 14.06
N ARG A 104 14.21 19.86 13.40
CA ARG A 104 14.87 19.11 12.32
C ARG A 104 16.00 18.17 12.80
N ALA A 105 16.45 18.23 14.05
CA ALA A 105 17.47 17.31 14.57
C ALA A 105 16.87 16.10 15.31
N ASN A 106 15.78 16.30 16.08
CA ASN A 106 15.29 15.28 17.01
C ASN A 106 14.45 14.15 16.38
N ARG A 107 13.79 14.37 15.23
CA ARG A 107 12.87 13.34 14.67
C ARG A 107 13.56 12.30 13.79
N PHE A 108 14.71 12.64 13.19
CA PHE A 108 15.46 11.72 12.32
C PHE A 108 16.24 10.67 13.12
N GLU A 109 16.73 11.03 14.30
CA GLU A 109 17.37 10.06 15.21
C GLU A 109 16.33 9.06 15.73
N THR A 110 15.16 9.53 16.16
CA THR A 110 14.09 8.65 16.66
C THR A 110 13.54 7.70 15.59
N ALA A 111 13.33 8.16 14.35
CA ALA A 111 12.85 7.29 13.26
C ALA A 111 13.87 6.22 12.88
N ARG A 112 15.16 6.60 12.79
CA ARG A 112 16.26 5.67 12.53
C ARG A 112 16.40 4.64 13.65
N GLU A 113 16.32 5.07 14.90
CA GLU A 113 16.35 4.18 16.08
C GLU A 113 15.17 3.20 16.10
N ASN A 114 13.96 3.67 15.76
CA ASN A 114 12.77 2.83 15.68
C ASN A 114 12.89 1.76 14.58
N TYR A 115 13.35 2.14 13.39
CA TYR A 115 13.58 1.17 12.30
C TYR A 115 14.61 0.10 12.69
N GLN A 116 15.75 0.50 13.28
CA GLN A 116 16.76 -0.46 13.72
C GLN A 116 16.24 -1.38 14.84
N ARG A 117 15.38 -0.86 15.73
CA ARG A 117 14.74 -1.66 16.79
C ARG A 117 13.77 -2.69 16.22
N ILE A 118 12.91 -2.29 15.29
CA ILE A 118 11.96 -3.20 14.63
C ILE A 118 12.70 -4.26 13.83
N LYS A 119 13.74 -3.88 13.07
CA LYS A 119 14.57 -4.82 12.32
C LYS A 119 15.23 -5.86 13.23
N LYS A 120 15.79 -5.43 14.37
CA LYS A 120 16.40 -6.34 15.36
C LYS A 120 15.38 -7.30 15.97
N LEU A 121 14.16 -6.84 16.27
CA LEU A 121 13.10 -7.70 16.77
C LEU A 121 12.69 -8.74 15.73
N LEU A 122 12.49 -8.33 14.48
CA LEU A 122 12.15 -9.26 13.39
C LEU A 122 13.26 -10.29 13.14
N GLU A 123 14.52 -9.92 13.34
CA GLU A 123 15.66 -10.84 13.22
C GLU A 123 15.73 -11.82 14.40
N GLN A 124 15.39 -11.38 15.62
CA GLN A 124 15.25 -12.26 16.79
C GLN A 124 14.12 -13.28 16.64
N PHE A 125 13.01 -12.89 16.01
CA PHE A 125 11.90 -13.80 15.74
C PHE A 125 12.19 -14.81 14.61
N LYS A 126 13.17 -14.54 13.74
CA LYS A 126 13.60 -15.50 12.71
C LYS A 126 14.39 -16.68 13.27
N ASP A 127 15.02 -16.53 14.43
CA ASP A 127 15.81 -17.58 15.06
C ASP A 127 14.96 -18.52 15.95
N GLU A 128 13.73 -18.15 16.30
CA GLU A 128 12.83 -18.98 17.12
C GLU A 128 11.96 -19.97 16.30
N GLU A 129 11.95 -19.87 14.97
CA GLU A 129 11.16 -20.76 14.10
C GLU A 129 11.90 -22.03 13.66
N THR A 130 12.79 -22.56 14.51
CA THR A 130 13.49 -23.83 14.25
C THR A 130 13.20 -24.88 15.33
N GLN A 131 11.96 -25.32 15.46
CA GLN A 131 11.58 -26.72 15.70
C GLN A 131 10.05 -26.87 15.58
N PRO A 132 9.50 -27.64 14.62
CA PRO A 132 8.18 -28.22 14.81
C PRO A 132 8.32 -29.28 15.91
N SER A 133 7.93 -28.94 17.13
CA SER A 133 7.67 -29.92 18.19
C SER A 133 6.62 -30.91 17.69
N SER A 134 7.01 -32.18 17.51
CA SER A 134 6.15 -33.24 16.98
C SER A 134 5.07 -33.72 17.96
N ASP A 135 4.89 -33.06 19.11
CA ASP A 135 4.01 -33.53 20.17
C ASP A 135 2.95 -32.48 20.49
N HIS A 136 1.89 -32.44 19.66
CA HIS A 136 0.50 -32.12 20.02
C HIS A 136 -0.34 -31.85 18.77
N PHE A 137 -0.52 -32.88 17.95
CA PHE A 137 -1.68 -32.95 17.05
C PHE A 137 -2.77 -33.71 17.81
N THR A 138 -3.54 -32.99 18.63
CA THR A 138 -4.82 -33.55 19.09
C THR A 138 -5.78 -33.42 17.91
N GLU A 139 -6.20 -34.58 17.39
CA GLU A 139 -7.27 -34.72 16.40
C GLU A 139 -8.46 -33.82 16.78
N TRP A 140 -8.71 -32.79 15.98
CA TRP A 140 -10.03 -32.19 15.94
C TRP A 140 -10.94 -33.17 15.21
N ASN A 141 -11.64 -34.00 15.98
CA ASN A 141 -12.77 -34.77 15.50
C ASN A 141 -13.80 -33.80 14.90
N LEU A 142 -13.92 -33.81 13.58
CA LEU A 142 -15.08 -33.32 12.84
C LEU A 142 -16.21 -34.33 13.00
N GLU A 143 -16.80 -34.39 14.18
CA GLU A 143 -18.16 -34.92 14.36
C GLU A 143 -19.06 -33.76 14.82
N GLU A 144 -20.24 -33.69 14.20
CA GLU A 144 -21.34 -32.74 14.42
C GLU A 144 -21.21 -31.35 13.80
N THR A 145 -21.30 -31.29 12.47
CA THR A 145 -21.98 -30.16 11.82
C THR A 145 -23.48 -30.39 11.88
N ASP A 146 -24.18 -29.63 12.71
CA ASP A 146 -25.64 -29.47 12.62
C ASP A 146 -26.03 -29.09 11.18
N PRO A 147 -27.04 -29.72 10.56
CA PRO A 147 -27.47 -29.35 9.22
C PRO A 147 -28.06 -27.92 9.24
N LEU A 148 -27.52 -27.07 8.39
CA LEU A 148 -28.05 -25.73 8.12
C LEU A 148 -29.54 -25.83 7.71
N PRO A 149 -30.43 -24.98 8.24
CA PRO A 149 -31.84 -24.99 7.85
C PRO A 149 -31.98 -24.56 6.38
N ASP A 150 -32.64 -25.42 5.61
CA ASP A 150 -32.94 -25.28 4.20
C ASP A 150 -33.99 -24.17 3.99
N VAL A 151 -33.55 -22.96 3.62
CA VAL A 151 -34.43 -21.80 3.39
C VAL A 151 -34.09 -21.12 2.07
N TRP A 152 -34.17 -21.84 0.94
CA TRP A 152 -34.24 -21.20 -0.40
C TRP A 152 -35.08 -21.98 -1.41
N GLU A 153 -36.33 -22.34 -1.07
CA GLU A 153 -37.35 -22.63 -2.09
C GLU A 153 -38.69 -21.98 -1.73
N LYS A 154 -39.00 -20.86 -2.39
CA LYS A 154 -40.28 -20.55 -3.04
C LYS A 154 -40.36 -19.06 -3.39
N GLY A 155 -40.09 -18.75 -4.65
CA GLY A 155 -40.25 -17.41 -5.21
C GLY A 155 -40.23 -17.36 -6.73
N ALA A 156 -40.60 -18.45 -7.41
CA ALA A 156 -40.79 -18.47 -8.86
C ALA A 156 -42.15 -19.12 -9.16
N ASN A 157 -43.21 -18.33 -9.03
CA ASN A 157 -44.45 -18.43 -9.79
C ASN A 157 -45.36 -17.28 -9.38
N ASN A 158 -45.60 -16.36 -10.33
CA ASN A 158 -46.89 -15.73 -10.54
C ASN A 158 -46.91 -15.19 -11.97
N GLY A 159 -47.73 -15.83 -12.79
CA GLY A 159 -48.35 -15.20 -13.95
C GLY A 159 -49.57 -14.39 -13.53
#